data_AF-A0A9E2CPG7-F1
#
_entry.id   AF-A0A9E2CPG7-F1
#
_cell.length_a   1.000
_cell.length_b   1.000
_cell.length_c   1.000
_cell.angle_alpha   90.00
_cell.angle_beta   90.00
_cell.angle_gamma   90.00
#
_symmetry.space_group_name_H-M   'P 1'
#
loop_
_entity.id
_entity.type
_entity.pdbx_description
1 polymer ?
#
loop_
_entity_poly.entity_id
_entity_poly.type
_entity_poly.pdbx_seq_one_letter_code
_entity_poly.pdbx_strand_id
1 'polypeptide(L)'
;LEALGQQLLRAPRPVAALGPDGSALVALSPQLAAALSLNSADSEVPSAHARQRLLAALVRLLTALGREQPVVLVVDDVQWGDADSLALLAGALSDRAVQRVLLLLLERSDTG
;
A
#
# COMPACT_ATOMS: atom_id res chain seq x y z
N LEU A 1 4.50 3.75 -7.75
CA LEU A 1 3.91 4.06 -6.42
C LEU A 1 3.12 5.38 -6.38
N GLU A 2 3.42 6.35 -7.24
CA GLU A 2 2.74 7.66 -7.27
C GLU A 2 1.25 7.58 -7.66
N ALA A 3 0.89 6.68 -8.58
CA ALA A 3 -0.50 6.43 -8.99
C ALA A 3 -1.40 5.89 -7.86
N LEU A 4 -0.82 5.21 -6.87
CA LEU A 4 -1.53 4.61 -5.73
C LEU A 4 -2.16 5.68 -4.83
N GLY A 5 -1.46 6.82 -4.67
CA GLY A 5 -1.95 7.96 -3.89
C GLY A 5 -3.18 8.62 -4.51
N GLN A 6 -3.25 8.71 -5.85
CA GLN A 6 -4.39 9.35 -6.52
C GLN A 6 -5.67 8.51 -6.52
N GLN A 7 -5.58 7.17 -6.58
CA GLN A 7 -6.77 6.32 -6.49
C GLN A 7 -7.35 6.25 -5.07
N LEU A 8 -6.51 6.31 -4.03
CA LEU A 8 -7.00 6.40 -2.65
C LEU A 8 -7.77 7.70 -2.35
N LEU A 9 -7.59 8.76 -3.13
CA LEU A 9 -8.38 9.98 -2.99
C LEU A 9 -9.86 9.81 -3.39
N ARG A 10 -10.23 8.70 -4.05
CA ARG A 10 -11.61 8.37 -4.43
C ARG A 10 -12.25 7.25 -3.62
N ALA A 11 -11.47 6.51 -2.84
CA ALA A 11 -12.00 5.50 -1.93
C ALA A 11 -12.34 6.14 -0.57
N PRO A 12 -13.28 5.56 0.21
CA PRO A 12 -13.43 5.95 1.60
C PRO A 12 -12.12 5.66 2.34
N ARG A 13 -11.81 6.48 3.35
CA ARG A 13 -10.53 6.46 4.04
C ARG A 13 -10.67 5.64 5.32
N PRO A 14 -10.23 4.38 5.38
CA PRO A 14 -10.36 3.57 6.58
C PRO A 14 -9.23 3.90 7.58
N VAL A 15 -9.03 5.18 7.90
CA VAL A 15 -7.94 5.65 8.78
C VAL A 15 -8.04 4.96 10.15
N ALA A 16 -9.26 4.70 10.63
CA ALA A 16 -9.51 3.98 11.87
C ALA A 16 -9.04 2.51 11.84
N ALA A 17 -8.92 1.88 10.67
CA ALA A 17 -8.58 0.45 10.53
C ALA A 17 -7.06 0.18 10.51
N LEU A 18 -6.25 1.22 10.33
CA LEU A 18 -4.79 1.12 10.17
C LEU A 18 -4.08 0.66 11.46
N GLY A 19 -4.64 0.99 12.62
CA GLY A 19 -4.06 0.62 13.92
C GLY A 19 -2.66 1.19 14.16
N PRO A 20 -1.91 0.65 15.16
CA PRO A 20 -0.63 1.22 15.59
C PRO A 20 0.48 1.20 14.51
N ASP A 21 0.40 0.29 13.55
CA ASP A 21 1.42 0.17 12.49
C ASP A 21 1.16 1.11 11.30
N GLY A 22 0.07 1.88 11.32
CA GLY A 22 -0.33 2.75 10.21
C GLY A 22 0.75 3.75 9.78
N SER A 23 1.58 4.22 10.71
CA SER A 23 2.70 5.14 10.40
C SER A 23 3.76 4.51 9.49
N ALA A 24 3.87 3.18 9.46
CA ALA A 24 4.80 2.49 8.57
C ALA A 24 4.47 2.71 7.09
N LEU A 25 3.20 3.00 6.74
CA LEU A 25 2.79 3.29 5.36
C LEU A 25 3.39 4.60 4.82
N VAL A 26 3.85 5.50 5.69
CA VAL A 26 4.53 6.74 5.28
C VAL A 26 5.77 6.42 4.44
N ALA A 27 6.46 5.33 4.73
CA ALA A 27 7.65 4.91 4.00
C ALA A 27 7.39 4.50 2.53
N LEU A 28 6.14 4.20 2.15
CA LEU A 28 5.81 3.80 0.77
C LEU A 28 5.70 4.99 -0.18
N SER A 29 5.10 6.09 0.28
CA SER A 29 4.83 7.25 -0.56
C SER A 29 4.35 8.44 0.29
N PRO A 30 4.92 9.65 0.10
CA PRO A 30 4.41 10.88 0.70
C PRO A 30 2.95 11.17 0.32
N GLN A 31 2.55 10.85 -0.91
CA GLN A 31 1.19 11.03 -1.41
C GLN A 31 0.20 10.09 -0.68
N LEU A 32 0.62 8.85 -0.40
CA LEU A 32 -0.17 7.91 0.39
C LEU A 32 -0.35 8.40 1.83
N ALA A 33 0.73 8.90 2.45
CA ALA A 33 0.68 9.49 3.78
C ALA A 33 -0.30 10.67 3.84
N ALA A 34 -0.25 11.57 2.86
CA ALA A 34 -1.16 12.69 2.75
C ALA A 34 -2.62 12.25 2.56
N ALA A 35 -2.88 11.27 1.69
CA ALA A 35 -4.23 10.76 1.42
C ALA A 35 -4.86 10.10 2.66
N LEU A 36 -4.06 9.40 3.46
CA LEU A 36 -4.47 8.74 4.70
C LEU A 36 -4.38 9.65 5.94
N SER A 37 -3.93 10.90 5.77
CA SER A 37 -3.69 11.86 6.87
C SER A 37 -2.77 11.29 7.95
N LEU A 38 -1.76 10.52 7.55
CA LEU A 38 -0.75 9.93 8.42
C LEU A 38 0.34 10.95 8.76
N ASN A 39 0.79 10.95 10.01
CA ASN A 39 1.86 11.82 10.45
C ASN A 39 3.23 11.16 10.24
N SER A 40 4.11 11.82 9.50
CA SER A 40 5.45 11.30 9.19
C SER A 40 6.37 11.23 10.42
N ALA A 41 6.11 12.03 11.45
CA ALA A 41 6.89 12.04 12.68
C ALA A 41 6.85 10.69 13.44
N ASP A 42 5.78 9.91 13.26
CA ASP A 42 5.62 8.60 13.91
C ASP A 42 6.35 7.46 13.17
N SER A 43 7.00 7.76 12.03
CA SER A 43 7.75 6.79 11.23
C SER A 43 9.25 6.77 11.55
N GLU A 44 9.75 7.67 12.40
CA GLU A 44 11.19 7.95 12.58
C GLU A 44 12.02 6.88 13.29
N VAL A 45 11.44 5.75 13.73
CA VAL A 45 12.24 4.69 14.38
C VAL A 45 12.54 3.58 13.37
N PRO A 46 13.80 3.43 12.90
CA PRO A 46 14.23 2.25 12.17
C PRO A 46 14.26 1.10 13.18
N SER A 47 13.23 0.26 13.13
CA SER A 47 13.25 -1.00 13.87
C SER A 47 13.71 -2.12 12.94
N ALA A 48 14.36 -3.15 13.49
CA ALA A 48 14.64 -4.40 12.76
C ALA A 48 13.37 -5.03 12.13
N HIS A 49 12.18 -4.60 12.58
CA HIS A 49 10.87 -5.07 12.16
C HIS A 49 10.15 -4.11 11.19
N ALA A 50 10.82 -3.09 10.65
CA ALA A 50 10.19 -2.09 9.79
C ALA A 50 9.43 -2.72 8.61
N ARG A 51 10.02 -3.72 7.94
CA ARG A 51 9.39 -4.45 6.84
C ARG A 51 8.13 -5.22 7.28
N GLN A 52 8.15 -5.84 8.46
CA GLN A 52 7.02 -6.59 9.00
C GLN A 52 5.87 -5.67 9.40
N ARG A 53 6.16 -4.52 10.03
CA ARG A 53 5.13 -3.51 10.33
C ARG A 53 4.52 -2.96 9.06
N LEU A 54 5.35 -2.67 8.06
CA LEU A 54 4.87 -2.18 6.78
C LEU A 54 3.94 -3.18 6.09
N LEU A 55 4.32 -4.47 6.07
CA LEU A 55 3.48 -5.54 5.57
C LEU A 55 2.14 -5.62 6.34
N ALA A 56 2.19 -5.61 7.67
CA ALA A 56 1.00 -5.66 8.51
C ALA A 56 0.07 -4.46 8.28
N ALA A 57 0.62 -3.25 8.16
CA ALA A 57 -0.14 -2.04 7.86
C ALA A 57 -0.78 -2.10 6.47
N LEU A 58 -0.07 -2.64 5.48
CA LEU A 58 -0.58 -2.81 4.13
C LEU A 58 -1.72 -3.85 4.08
N VAL A 59 -1.58 -4.99 4.77
CA VAL A 59 -2.65 -5.99 4.92
C VAL A 59 -3.89 -5.36 5.56
N ARG A 60 -3.74 -4.57 6.63
CA ARG A 60 -4.86 -3.90 7.30
C ARG A 60 -5.55 -2.90 6.40
N LEU A 61 -4.78 -2.08 5.67
CA LEU A 61 -5.31 -1.12 4.72
C LEU A 61 -6.12 -1.85 3.62
N LEU A 62 -5.53 -2.83 2.96
CA LEU A 62 -6.19 -3.56 1.87
C LEU A 62 -7.43 -4.33 2.34
N THR A 63 -7.36 -4.93 3.53
CA THR A 63 -8.51 -5.59 4.16
C THR A 63 -9.63 -4.60 4.43
N ALA A 64 -9.32 -3.44 4.99
CA ALA A 64 -10.34 -2.43 5.31
C ALA A 64 -11.01 -1.88 4.05
N LEU A 65 -10.21 -1.54 3.03
CA LEU A 65 -10.72 -1.08 1.74
C LEU A 65 -11.61 -2.14 1.08
N GLY A 66 -11.15 -3.39 1.02
CA GLY A 66 -11.88 -4.51 0.43
C GLY A 66 -13.19 -4.86 1.14
N ARG A 67 -13.27 -4.61 2.45
CA ARG A 67 -14.51 -4.79 3.23
C ARG A 67 -15.58 -3.76 2.84
N GLU A 68 -15.18 -2.52 2.62
CA GLU A 68 -16.09 -1.45 2.20
C GLU A 68 -16.57 -1.64 0.76
N GLN A 69 -15.63 -1.85 -0.17
CA GLN A 69 -15.95 -2.05 -1.59
C GLN A 69 -14.86 -2.85 -2.31
N PRO A 70 -15.15 -3.46 -3.48
CA PRO A 70 -14.10 -4.05 -4.30
C PRO A 70 -13.09 -2.97 -4.73
N VAL A 71 -11.80 -3.30 -4.62
CA VAL A 71 -10.69 -2.38 -4.90
C VAL A 71 -9.87 -2.93 -6.06
N VAL A 72 -9.58 -2.07 -7.02
CA VAL A 72 -8.60 -2.34 -8.07
C VAL A 72 -7.38 -1.48 -7.78
N LEU A 73 -6.25 -2.11 -7.47
CA LEU A 73 -4.97 -1.46 -7.25
C LEU A 73 -4.22 -1.45 -8.57
N VAL A 74 -3.97 -0.27 -9.14
CA VAL A 74 -3.19 -0.14 -10.38
C VAL A 74 -1.79 0.35 -10.05
N VAL A 75 -0.79 -0.43 -10.45
CA VAL A 75 0.63 -0.05 -10.36
C VAL A 75 1.13 0.16 -11.78
N ASP A 76 1.37 1.42 -12.11
CA ASP A 76 1.95 1.82 -13.39
C ASP A 76 3.48 1.83 -13.34
N ASP A 77 4.12 1.68 -14.51
CA ASP A 77 5.56 1.73 -14.70
C ASP A 77 6.35 0.77 -13.79
N VAL A 78 5.89 -0.50 -13.74
CA VAL A 78 6.50 -1.54 -12.90
C VAL A 78 7.99 -1.74 -13.19
N GLN A 79 8.45 -1.45 -14.41
CA GLN A 79 9.87 -1.54 -14.78
C GLN A 79 10.80 -0.56 -14.02
N TRP A 80 10.24 0.47 -13.38
CA TRP A 80 10.98 1.40 -12.50
C TRP A 80 10.76 1.10 -11.01
N GLY A 81 9.97 0.08 -10.69
CA GLY A 81 9.68 -0.35 -9.33
C GLY A 81 10.80 -1.21 -8.75
N ASP A 82 11.13 -0.98 -7.48
CA ASP A 82 12.00 -1.87 -6.72
C ASP A 82 11.32 -3.23 -6.49
N ALA A 83 12.03 -4.32 -6.77
CA ALA A 83 11.57 -5.70 -6.56
C ALA A 83 11.06 -5.92 -5.13
N ASP A 84 11.62 -5.22 -4.14
CA ASP A 84 11.18 -5.29 -2.75
C ASP A 84 9.76 -4.74 -2.55
N SER A 85 9.35 -3.72 -3.31
CA SER A 85 8.00 -3.16 -3.24
C SER A 85 6.95 -4.11 -3.82
N LEU A 86 7.28 -4.79 -4.92
CA LEU A 86 6.42 -5.82 -5.51
C LEU A 86 6.29 -7.04 -4.58
N ALA A 87 7.40 -7.47 -3.97
CA ALA A 87 7.39 -8.57 -3.00
C ALA A 87 6.52 -8.25 -1.77
N LEU A 88 6.55 -7.00 -1.30
CA LEU A 88 5.68 -6.52 -0.21
C LEU A 88 4.20 -6.55 -0.60
N LEU A 89 3.85 -6.05 -1.80
CA LEU A 89 2.48 -6.09 -2.32
C LEU A 89 1.97 -7.52 -2.50
N ALA A 90 2.78 -8.40 -3.10
CA ALA A 90 2.46 -9.81 -3.25
C ALA A 90 2.28 -10.51 -1.89
N GLY A 91 3.15 -10.21 -0.93
CA GLY A 91 3.04 -10.69 0.45
C GLY A 91 1.72 -10.26 1.10
N ALA A 92 1.33 -9.00 0.96
CA ALA A 92 0.07 -8.50 1.53
C ALA A 92 -1.16 -9.14 0.88
N LEU A 93 -1.17 -9.27 -0.45
CA LEU A 93 -2.27 -9.88 -1.20
C LEU A 93 -2.42 -11.39 -0.96
N SER A 94 -1.37 -12.04 -0.44
CA SER A 94 -1.42 -13.46 -0.08
C SER A 94 -2.12 -13.71 1.27
N ASP A 95 -2.38 -12.66 2.06
CA ASP A 95 -3.09 -12.78 3.33
C ASP A 95 -4.59 -13.05 3.09
N ARG A 96 -5.14 -14.06 3.77
CA ARG A 96 -6.54 -14.47 3.62
C ARG A 96 -7.55 -13.41 4.07
N ALA A 97 -7.14 -12.47 4.91
CA ALA A 97 -7.95 -11.34 5.33
C ALA A 97 -8.16 -10.33 4.18
N VAL A 98 -7.21 -10.26 3.24
CA VAL A 98 -7.31 -9.39 2.08
C VAL A 98 -8.23 -10.04 1.05
N GLN A 99 -9.42 -9.46 0.89
CA GLN A 99 -10.43 -9.94 -0.03
C GLN A 99 -10.96 -8.80 -0.89
N ARG A 100 -11.50 -9.15 -2.07
CA ARG A 100 -12.08 -8.19 -3.02
C ARG A 100 -11.07 -7.12 -3.48
N VAL A 101 -9.79 -7.48 -3.53
CA VAL A 101 -8.71 -6.65 -4.05
C VAL A 101 -8.14 -7.30 -5.31
N LEU A 102 -8.08 -6.55 -6.40
CA LEU A 102 -7.43 -6.95 -7.65
C LEU A 102 -6.19 -6.07 -7.85
N LEU A 103 -5.03 -6.68 -8.10
CA LEU A 103 -3.81 -5.95 -8.49
C LEU A 103 -3.66 -5.99 -10.01
N LEU A 104 -3.55 -4.81 -10.62
CA LEU A 104 -3.18 -4.61 -12.01
C LEU A 104 -1.77 -4.03 -12.07
N LEU A 105 -0.88 -4.72 -12.78
CA LEU A 105 0.50 -4.31 -13.03
C LEU A 105 0.59 -3.90 -14.49
N LEU A 106 1.03 -2.67 -14.73
CA LEU A 106 1.29 -2.16 -16.08
C LEU A 106 2.80 -2.11 -16.26
N GLU A 107 3.26 -2.80 -17.29
CA GLU A 107 4.66 -2.84 -17.69
C GLU A 107 4.74 -2.36 -19.14
N ARG A 108 5.75 -1.53 -19.41
CA ARG A 108 6.07 -1.14 -20.77
C ARG A 108 7.08 -2.13 -21.31
N SER A 109 6.59 -3.08 -22.10
CA SER A 109 7.47 -4.01 -22.81
C SER A 109 8.27 -3.21 -23.83
N ASP A 110 9.55 -2.96 -23.54
CA ASP A 110 10.47 -2.35 -24.50
C ASP A 110 10.86 -3.44 -25.50
N THR A 111 9.96 -3.71 -26.46
CA THR A 111 10.30 -4.49 -27.65
C THR A 111 11.17 -3.62 -28.56
N GLY A 112 12.48 -3.70 -28.34
CA GLY A 112 13.55 -3.27 -29.24
C GLY A 112 14.30 -4.46 -29.79
#